data_AF-A0A1Q3S4V8-F1
#
_entry.id   AF-A0A1Q3S4V8-F1
#
_cell.length_a   1.000
_cell.length_b   1.000
_cell.length_c   1.000
_cell.angle_alpha   90.00
_cell.angle_beta   90.00
_cell.angle_gamma   90.00
#
_symmetry.space_group_name_H-M   'P 1'
#
loop_
_entity.id
_entity.type
_entity.pdbx_description
1 polymer ?
#
loop_
_entity_poly.entity_id
_entity_poly.type
_entity_poly.pdbx_seq_one_letter_code
_entity_poly.pdbx_strand_id
1 'polypeptide(L)' 'MQDKNDIFVREGENGKEIAFINTGFFRSYDHSDDGKESTFCFRFPNTFLASYSSFISGAPRLFQMLNF' A
#
# COMPACT_ATOMS: atom_id res chain seq x y z
N MET A 1 -13.61 -3.17 8.61
CA MET A 1 -13.80 -1.86 7.97
C MET A 1 -12.48 -1.15 8.15
N GLN A 2 -11.85 -0.66 7.08
CA GLN A 2 -10.66 0.18 7.21
C GLN A 2 -11.10 1.62 7.34
N ASP A 3 -10.59 2.28 8.37
CA ASP A 3 -10.83 3.68 8.63
C ASP A 3 -9.84 4.55 7.85
N LYS A 4 -10.15 5.84 7.76
CA LYS A 4 -9.25 6.81 7.14
C LYS A 4 -7.93 6.88 7.92
N ASN A 5 -6.82 6.89 7.20
CA ASN A 5 -5.45 6.76 7.72
C ASN A 5 -5.05 5.36 8.21
N ASP A 6 -5.84 4.32 7.93
CA ASP A 6 -5.38 2.96 8.15
C ASP A 6 -4.32 2.55 7.11
N ILE A 7 -3.33 1.80 7.58
CA ILE A 7 -2.31 1.22 6.72
C ILE A 7 -2.81 -0.14 6.21
N PHE A 8 -3.13 -0.20 4.92
CA PHE A 8 -3.49 -1.45 4.24
C PHE A 8 -2.27 -2.32 3.98
N VAL A 9 -1.15 -1.69 3.63
CA VAL A 9 0.12 -2.38 3.43
C VAL A 9 1.19 -1.75 4.29
N ARG A 10 1.79 -2.53 5.20
CA ARG A 10 2.96 -2.12 5.99
C ARG A 10 4.25 -2.64 5.37
N GLU A 11 5.30 -1.85 5.55
CA GLU A 11 6.67 -2.20 5.17
C GLU A 11 7.16 -3.36 6.06
N GLY A 12 8.00 -4.24 5.49
CA GLY A 12 8.53 -5.41 6.20
C GLY A 12 7.57 -6.60 6.34
N GLU A 13 6.29 -6.43 6.04
CA GLU A 13 5.32 -7.54 6.03
C GLU A 13 5.23 -8.21 4.65
N ASN A 14 4.75 -9.45 4.59
CA ASN A 14 4.42 -10.13 3.33
C ASN A 14 2.98 -9.82 2.93
N GLY A 15 2.76 -9.25 1.75
CA GLY A 15 1.43 -8.89 1.25
C GLY A 15 0.73 -10.12 0.68
N LYS A 16 -0.29 -10.64 1.36
CA LYS A 16 -1.02 -11.85 0.92
C LYS A 16 -2.43 -11.56 0.38
N GLU A 17 -2.85 -10.31 0.40
CA GLU A 17 -4.23 -9.93 0.12
C GLU A 17 -4.31 -9.00 -1.09
N ILE A 18 -5.36 -9.20 -1.88
CA ILE A 18 -5.77 -8.31 -2.97
C ILE A 18 -7.09 -7.69 -2.54
N ALA A 19 -7.16 -6.37 -2.52
CA ALA A 19 -8.38 -5.62 -2.21
C ALA A 19 -8.95 -4.96 -3.47
N PHE A 20 -10.23 -4.62 -3.42
CA PHE A 20 -10.89 -3.78 -4.41
C PHE A 20 -11.35 -2.49 -3.72
N ILE A 21 -10.99 -1.35 -4.30
CA ILE A 21 -11.28 -0.04 -3.70
C ILE A 21 -12.73 0.33 -4.04
N ASN A 22 -13.62 0.21 -3.05
CA ASN A 22 -15.02 0.59 -3.23
C ASN A 22 -15.22 2.10 -3.08
N THR A 23 -14.52 2.73 -2.13
CA THR A 23 -14.59 4.16 -1.80
C THR A 23 -13.23 4.65 -1.27
N GLY A 24 -12.98 5.97 -1.33
CA GLY A 24 -11.70 6.56 -0.88
C GLY A 24 -10.57 6.35 -1.90
N PHE A 25 -9.34 6.62 -1.50
CA PHE A 25 -8.18 6.32 -2.35
C PHE A 25 -6.98 5.92 -1.49
N PHE A 26 -6.03 5.23 -2.10
CA PHE A 26 -4.83 4.76 -1.42
C PHE A 26 -3.59 5.48 -1.94
N ARG A 27 -2.69 5.82 -1.03
CA ARG A 27 -1.37 6.40 -1.31
C ARG A 27 -0.29 5.36 -1.04
N SER A 28 0.52 5.05 -2.04
CA SER A 28 1.71 4.21 -1.88
C SER A 28 2.96 5.08 -1.73
N TYR A 29 3.70 4.85 -0.64
CA TYR A 29 4.87 5.64 -0.30
C TYR A 29 5.93 4.79 0.41
N ASP A 30 7.18 5.22 0.35
CA ASP A 30 8.31 4.65 1.08
C ASP A 30 9.05 5.75 1.86
N HIS A 31 9.93 5.31 2.77
CA HIS A 31 10.85 6.19 3.47
C HIS A 31 12.24 5.98 2.90
N SER A 32 12.95 7.06 2.59
CA SER A 32 14.39 6.97 2.36
C SER A 32 15.13 6.73 3.69
N ASP A 33 16.39 6.29 3.61
CA ASP A 33 17.28 6.20 4.79
C ASP A 33 17.39 7.50 5.60
N ASP A 34 17.15 8.65 4.95
CA ASP A 34 17.17 9.98 5.55
C ASP A 34 15.82 10.38 6.18
N GLY A 35 14.84 9.46 6.22
CA GLY A 35 13.50 9.68 6.79
C GLY A 35 12.56 10.52 5.92
N LYS A 36 12.91 10.80 4.66
CA LYS A 36 12.03 11.52 3.73
C LYS A 36 10.97 10.57 3.15
N GLU A 37 9.70 10.96 3.22
CA GLU A 37 8.62 10.24 2.54
C GLU A 37 8.62 10.54 1.03
N SER A 38 8.62 9.50 0.21
CA SER A 38 8.41 9.63 -1.24
C SER A 38 7.15 8.88 -1.66
N THR A 39 6.18 9.61 -2.22
CA THR A 39 4.96 9.01 -2.78
C THR A 39 5.16 8.71 -4.26
N PHE A 40 4.92 7.47 -4.68
CA PHE A 40 5.09 7.06 -6.07
C PHE A 40 3.79 6.64 -6.77
N CYS A 41 2.72 6.35 -6.03
CA CYS A 41 1.45 5.94 -6.65
C CYS A 41 0.22 6.31 -5.81
N PHE A 42 -0.84 6.71 -6.51
CA PHE A 42 -2.19 6.82 -5.95
C PHE A 42 -3.13 5.85 -6.67
N ARG A 43 -4.02 5.20 -5.91
CA ARG A 43 -5.00 4.22 -6.42
C ARG A 43 -6.41 4.66 -6.04
N PHE A 44 -7.28 4.76 -7.03
CA PHE A 44 -8.62 5.34 -6.92
C PHE A 44 -9.72 4.27 -6.86
N PRO A 45 -10.97 4.63 -6.51
CA PRO A 45 -12.09 3.70 -6.52
C PRO A 45 -12.25 2.96 -7.84
N ASN A 46 -12.85 1.79 -7.76
CA ASN A 46 -13.05 0.88 -8.89
C ASN A 46 -11.76 0.30 -9.48
N THR A 47 -10.69 0.24 -8.67
CA THR A 47 -9.45 -0.43 -9.03
C THR A 47 -9.04 -1.45 -7.98
N PHE A 48 -8.30 -2.47 -8.39
CA PHE A 48 -7.69 -3.43 -7.47
C PHE A 48 -6.48 -2.80 -6.79
N LEU A 49 -6.24 -3.17 -5.54
CA LEU A 49 -5.10 -2.78 -4.71
C LEU A 49 -4.40 -4.03 -4.20
N ALA A 50 -3.09 -4.10 -4.41
CA ALA A 50 -2.25 -5.16 -3.88
C ALA A 50 -0.79 -4.72 -3.89
N SER A 51 0.01 -5.33 -3.01
CA SER A 51 1.46 -5.31 -3.16
C SER A 51 1.88 -6.42 -4.13
N TYR A 52 1.73 -6.17 -5.43
CA TYR A 52 1.95 -7.21 -6.46
C TYR A 52 3.36 -7.81 -6.40
N SER A 53 4.39 -7.00 -6.14
CA SER A 53 5.76 -7.51 -6.00
C SER A 53 5.88 -8.52 -4.86
N SER A 54 5.39 -8.19 -3.67
CA SER A 54 5.40 -9.09 -2.51
C SER A 54 4.49 -10.30 -2.71
N PHE A 55 3.30 -10.09 -3.27
CA PHE A 55 2.33 -11.15 -3.54
C PHE A 55 2.88 -12.20 -4.53
N ILE A 56 3.57 -11.75 -5.58
CA ILE A 56 4.10 -12.65 -6.63
C ILE A 56 5.42 -13.29 -6.19
N SER A 57 6.33 -12.53 -5.57
CA SER A 57 7.68 -13.01 -5.24
C SER A 57 7.82 -13.65 -3.85
N GLY A 58 6.88 -13.40 -2.94
CA GLY A 58 6.99 -13.79 -1.54
C GLY A 58 8.02 -12.97 -0.75
N ALA A 59 8.62 -11.93 -1.34
CA ALA A 59 9.60 -11.08 -0.68
C ALA A 59 8.94 -10.01 0.22
N PRO A 60 9.63 -9.54 1.27
CA PRO A 60 9.16 -8.47 2.15
C PRO A 60 8.91 -7.17 1.37
N ARG A 61 7.95 -6.38 1.86
CA ARG A 61 7.58 -5.10 1.27
C ARG A 61 8.55 -3.99 1.63
N LEU A 62 8.87 -3.14 0.65
CA LEU A 62 9.70 -1.93 0.82
C LEU A 62 8.89 -0.63 0.85
N PHE A 63 7.55 -0.73 0.82
CA PHE A 63 6.66 0.43 0.77
C PHE A 63 5.40 0.19 1.58
N GLN A 64 4.68 1.28 1.86
CA GLN A 64 3.44 1.32 2.62
C GLN A 64 2.28 1.84 1.77
N MET A 65 1.05 1.39 2.07
CA MET A 65 -0.17 1.91 1.45
C MET A 65 -1.13 2.43 2.53
N LEU A 66 -1.40 3.73 2.49
CA LEU A 66 -2.27 4.44 3.43
C LEU A 66 -3.63 4.74 2.79
N ASN A 67 -4.70 4.53 3.55
CA ASN A 67 -6.08 4.84 3.16
C ASN A 67 -6.44 6.32 3.41
N PHE A 68 -7.11 6.96 2.46
CA PHE A 68 -7.56 8.37 2.54
C PHE A 68 -9.06 8.55 2.30
#